data_AF-A0A0D1YCY6-F1
#
_entry.id   AF-A0A0D1YCY6-F1
#
_cell.length_a   1.000
_cell.length_b   1.000
_cell.length_c   1.000
_cell.angle_alpha   90.00
_cell.angle_beta   90.00
_cell.angle_gamma   90.00
#
_symmetry.space_group_name_H-M   'P 1'
#
loop_
_entity.id
_entity.type
_entity.pdbx_description
1 polymer ?
#
loop_
_entity_poly.entity_id
_entity_poly.type
_entity_poly.pdbx_seq_one_letter_code
_entity_poly.pdbx_strand_id
1 'polypeptide(L)'
;MPAQKDWRSQNRHLQILKAAKKGRYGVMAAIAYNIEQILANAAVQKSAVPISIHLDHAQDENLIKRAAKLPFDSIMVDMLHYEKDVNLAKTAELAAYLQDRGIATEAESGRIEGGEEGVMDTAGLESVKTTVEEAEQQ
;
A
#
# COMPACT_ATOMS: atom_id res chain seq x y z
N MET A 1 -21.77 9.84 -21.29
CA MET A 1 -20.37 9.78 -20.79
C MET A 1 -19.93 8.33 -20.88
N PRO A 2 -18.71 8.01 -21.36
CA PRO A 2 -18.27 6.61 -21.41
C PRO A 2 -18.27 6.04 -19.99
N ALA A 3 -18.77 4.81 -19.82
CA ALA A 3 -18.74 4.13 -18.53
C ALA A 3 -17.30 4.15 -18.00
N GLN A 4 -17.13 4.68 -16.79
CA GLN A 4 -15.82 4.74 -16.14
C GLN A 4 -15.31 3.30 -16.04
N LYS A 5 -14.23 3.02 -16.78
CA LYS A 5 -13.57 1.72 -16.79
C LYS A 5 -13.29 1.30 -15.35
N ASP A 6 -13.69 0.09 -14.96
CA ASP A 6 -13.42 -0.44 -13.61
C ASP A 6 -11.90 -0.54 -13.39
N TRP A 7 -11.35 0.38 -12.61
CA TRP A 7 -9.92 0.47 -12.33
C TRP A 7 -9.38 -0.81 -11.66
N ARG A 8 -10.21 -1.50 -10.87
CA ARG A 8 -9.81 -2.72 -10.14
C ARG A 8 -9.52 -3.89 -11.08
N SER A 9 -10.11 -3.88 -12.27
CA SER A 9 -9.84 -4.86 -13.31
C SER A 9 -8.52 -4.58 -14.04
N GLN A 10 -8.03 -3.34 -14.01
CA GLN A 10 -6.84 -2.89 -14.74
C GLN A 10 -5.59 -2.79 -13.86
N ASN A 11 -5.76 -2.68 -12.55
CA ASN A 11 -4.65 -2.64 -11.60
C ASN A 11 -3.93 -4.00 -11.53
N ARG A 12 -2.61 -3.99 -11.83
CA ARG A 12 -1.78 -5.19 -11.89
C ARG A 12 -1.60 -5.87 -10.54
N HIS A 13 -1.45 -5.09 -9.47
CA HIS A 13 -1.34 -5.60 -8.10
C HIS A 13 -2.55 -6.46 -7.76
N LEU A 14 -3.77 -5.95 -7.99
CA LEU A 14 -5.01 -6.67 -7.74
C LEU A 14 -5.16 -7.91 -8.64
N GLN A 15 -4.71 -7.87 -9.88
CA GLN A 15 -4.71 -9.05 -10.76
C GLN A 15 -3.81 -10.16 -10.22
N ILE A 16 -2.59 -9.82 -9.77
CA ILE A 16 -1.64 -10.76 -9.17
C ILE A 16 -2.24 -11.38 -7.90
N LEU A 17 -2.78 -10.57 -7.00
CA LEU A 17 -3.42 -11.06 -5.76
C LEU A 17 -4.63 -11.96 -6.03
N LYS A 18 -5.48 -11.61 -7.02
CA LYS A 18 -6.62 -12.44 -7.44
C LYS A 18 -6.15 -13.79 -7.99
N ALA A 19 -5.09 -13.80 -8.81
CA ALA A 19 -4.53 -15.02 -9.36
C ALA A 19 -3.90 -15.90 -8.27
N ALA A 20 -3.17 -15.31 -7.33
CA ALA A 20 -2.58 -15.97 -6.17
C ALA A 20 -3.64 -16.63 -5.28
N LYS A 21 -4.71 -15.89 -4.94
CA LYS A 21 -5.85 -16.43 -4.20
C LYS A 21 -6.51 -17.62 -4.91
N LYS A 22 -6.77 -17.49 -6.22
CA LYS A 22 -7.37 -18.56 -7.02
C LYS A 22 -6.46 -19.78 -7.14
N GLY A 23 -5.16 -19.57 -7.32
CA GLY A 23 -4.15 -20.60 -7.49
C GLY A 23 -3.65 -21.21 -6.17
N ARG A 24 -3.97 -20.59 -5.03
CA ARG A 24 -3.49 -20.96 -3.68
C ARG A 24 -1.95 -20.97 -3.60
N TYR A 25 -1.32 -19.90 -4.08
CA TYR A 25 0.12 -19.68 -3.96
C TYR A 25 0.43 -18.32 -3.34
N GLY A 26 1.60 -18.19 -2.71
CA GLY A 26 2.10 -16.93 -2.17
C GLY A 26 2.71 -16.06 -3.27
N VAL A 27 2.66 -14.73 -3.09
CA VAL A 27 3.36 -13.77 -3.95
C VAL A 27 4.63 -13.35 -3.22
N MET A 28 5.77 -13.40 -3.91
CA MET A 28 7.01 -12.86 -3.37
C MET A 28 6.94 -11.34 -3.40
N ALA A 29 6.98 -10.71 -2.23
CA ALA A 29 7.19 -9.28 -2.09
C ALA A 29 8.67 -9.01 -1.84
N ALA A 30 9.24 -8.08 -2.59
CA ALA A 30 10.57 -7.54 -2.33
C ALA A 30 10.38 -6.08 -1.90
N ILE A 31 10.75 -5.78 -0.66
CA ILE A 31 10.67 -4.43 -0.12
C ILE A 31 11.96 -3.68 -0.49
N ALA A 32 11.83 -2.46 -0.98
CA ALA A 32 12.96 -1.58 -1.30
C ALA A 32 12.61 -0.17 -0.80
N TYR A 33 13.58 0.57 -0.24
CA TYR A 33 13.32 1.83 0.49
C TYR A 33 14.02 3.06 -0.12
N ASN A 34 14.66 2.90 -1.29
CA ASN A 34 15.61 3.87 -1.85
C ASN A 34 15.68 3.79 -3.40
N ILE A 35 16.74 4.31 -4.03
CA ILE A 35 16.94 4.41 -5.49
C ILE A 35 16.75 3.07 -6.22
N GLU A 36 16.90 1.98 -5.49
CA GLU A 36 16.67 0.60 -5.84
C GLU A 36 15.23 0.34 -6.26
N GLN A 37 14.23 1.06 -5.72
CA GLN A 37 12.85 1.07 -6.24
C GLN A 37 12.78 1.61 -7.68
N ILE A 38 13.56 2.62 -8.03
CA ILE A 38 13.60 3.19 -9.39
C ILE A 38 14.23 2.20 -10.37
N LEU A 39 15.31 1.51 -9.95
CA LEU A 39 15.95 0.48 -10.76
C LEU A 39 15.07 -0.77 -10.91
N ALA A 40 14.40 -1.18 -9.83
CA ALA A 40 13.40 -2.25 -9.86
C ALA A 40 12.27 -1.90 -10.84
N ASN A 41 11.76 -0.66 -10.84
CA ASN A 41 10.76 -0.21 -11.79
C ASN A 41 11.21 -0.37 -13.24
N ALA A 42 12.44 0.03 -13.55
CA ALA A 42 12.99 -0.10 -14.90
C ALA A 42 13.14 -1.56 -15.35
N ALA A 43 13.48 -2.48 -14.42
CA ALA A 43 13.62 -3.91 -14.70
C ALA A 43 12.25 -4.60 -14.84
N VAL A 44 11.29 -4.26 -13.97
CA VAL A 44 9.93 -4.82 -13.95
C VAL A 44 9.19 -4.59 -15.27
N GLN A 45 9.33 -3.40 -15.86
CA GLN A 45 8.69 -3.09 -17.14
C GLN A 45 9.18 -3.98 -18.30
N LYS A 46 10.31 -4.69 -18.15
CA LYS A 46 10.87 -5.61 -19.15
C LYS A 46 10.67 -7.09 -18.78
N SER A 47 10.01 -7.38 -17.66
CA SER A 47 9.79 -8.74 -17.18
C SER A 47 8.77 -9.50 -18.02
N ALA A 48 9.04 -10.78 -18.28
CA ALA A 48 8.08 -11.68 -18.93
C ALA A 48 6.99 -12.19 -17.97
N VAL A 49 7.22 -12.07 -16.65
CA VAL A 49 6.25 -12.41 -15.62
C VAL A 49 5.62 -11.13 -15.05
N PRO A 50 4.33 -11.16 -14.65
CA PRO A 50 3.69 -10.01 -14.01
C PRO A 50 4.37 -9.68 -12.69
N ILE A 51 4.88 -8.46 -12.53
CA ILE A 51 5.44 -7.97 -11.28
C ILE A 51 4.67 -6.71 -10.87
N SER A 52 4.23 -6.69 -9.61
CA SER A 52 3.62 -5.53 -8.97
C SER A 52 4.67 -4.70 -8.27
N ILE A 53 4.48 -3.39 -8.24
CA ILE A 53 5.34 -2.47 -7.50
C ILE A 53 4.51 -1.86 -6.38
N HIS A 54 4.94 -2.08 -5.14
CA HIS A 54 4.27 -1.62 -3.93
C HIS A 54 5.21 -0.70 -3.14
N LEU A 55 4.71 0.45 -2.70
CA LEU A 55 5.41 1.31 -1.75
C LEU A 55 4.95 0.95 -0.34
N ASP A 56 5.88 0.46 0.46
CA ASP A 56 5.64 0.04 1.83
C ASP A 56 5.73 1.21 2.83
N HIS A 57 4.95 1.14 3.92
CA HIS A 57 4.88 2.12 5.03
C HIS A 57 5.01 3.61 4.62
N ALA A 58 4.13 4.11 3.75
CA ALA A 58 4.15 5.53 3.40
C ALA A 58 3.49 6.38 4.51
N GLN A 59 4.32 7.00 5.35
CA GLN A 59 3.88 7.74 6.55
C GLN A 59 3.72 9.26 6.37
N ASP A 60 4.00 9.79 5.18
CA ASP A 60 3.86 11.21 4.89
C ASP A 60 2.93 11.44 3.70
N GLU A 61 1.97 12.34 3.86
CA GLU A 61 0.97 12.66 2.85
C GLU A 61 1.62 13.21 1.57
N ASN A 62 2.69 14.00 1.69
CA ASN A 62 3.41 14.54 0.53
C ASN A 62 4.21 13.46 -0.18
N LEU A 63 4.78 12.50 0.55
CA LEU A 63 5.42 11.31 0.00
C LEU A 63 4.40 10.49 -0.81
N ILE A 64 3.22 10.19 -0.25
CA ILE A 64 2.16 9.46 -0.96
C ILE A 64 1.77 10.19 -2.25
N LYS A 65 1.53 11.51 -2.18
CA LYS A 65 1.17 12.31 -3.36
C LYS A 65 2.28 12.36 -4.41
N ARG A 66 3.55 12.29 -4.02
CA ARG A 66 4.70 12.20 -4.95
C ARG A 66 4.83 10.80 -5.54
N ALA A 67 4.71 9.76 -4.72
CA ALA A 67 4.73 8.37 -5.14
C ALA A 67 3.61 8.06 -6.13
N ALA A 68 2.43 8.64 -5.95
CA ALA A 68 1.31 8.52 -6.88
C ALA A 68 1.57 9.09 -8.29
N LYS A 69 2.69 9.79 -8.50
CA LYS A 69 3.17 10.25 -9.82
C LYS A 69 4.21 9.32 -10.45
N LEU A 70 4.64 8.31 -9.70
CA LEU A 70 5.56 7.25 -10.12
C LEU A 70 4.77 5.98 -10.46
N PRO A 71 5.35 5.01 -11.18
CA PRO A 71 4.62 3.84 -11.66
C PRO A 71 4.43 2.76 -10.58
N PHE A 72 3.90 3.14 -9.42
CA PHE A 72 3.46 2.20 -8.38
C PHE A 72 2.08 1.62 -8.73
N ASP A 73 1.91 0.32 -8.51
CA ASP A 73 0.62 -0.36 -8.63
C ASP A 73 -0.15 -0.34 -7.29
N SER A 74 0.57 -0.22 -6.18
CA SER A 74 0.01 -0.23 -4.82
C SER A 74 0.85 0.65 -3.89
N ILE A 75 0.22 1.28 -2.90
CA ILE A 75 0.87 2.08 -1.86
C ILE A 75 0.21 1.75 -0.53
N MET A 76 1.01 1.40 0.48
CA MET A 76 0.56 1.30 1.86
C MET A 76 0.49 2.68 2.49
N VAL A 77 -0.69 3.04 2.99
CA VAL A 77 -0.94 4.28 3.71
C VAL A 77 -0.87 3.95 5.20
N ASP A 78 0.25 4.30 5.82
CA ASP A 78 0.48 4.09 7.24
C ASP A 78 0.36 5.42 7.98
N MET A 79 -0.77 5.61 8.67
CA MET A 79 -1.06 6.80 9.46
C MET A 79 -1.13 6.47 10.97
N LEU A 80 -0.48 5.39 11.42
CA LEU A 80 -0.53 4.91 12.82
C LEU A 80 0.20 5.79 13.84
N HIS A 81 0.91 6.80 13.36
CA HIS A 81 1.47 7.86 14.21
C HIS A 81 0.41 8.90 14.61
N TYR A 82 -0.80 8.83 14.03
CA TYR A 82 -1.96 9.59 14.48
C TYR A 82 -2.88 8.74 15.37
N GLU A 83 -3.72 9.41 16.15
CA GLU A 83 -4.86 8.79 16.85
C GLU A 83 -5.81 8.11 15.86
N LYS A 84 -6.49 7.06 16.33
CA LYS A 84 -7.33 6.16 15.50
C LYS A 84 -8.26 6.89 14.53
N ASP A 85 -9.07 7.83 15.01
CA ASP A 85 -10.05 8.54 14.18
C ASP A 85 -9.38 9.35 13.07
N VAL A 86 -8.20 9.92 13.36
CA VAL A 86 -7.41 10.68 12.41
C VAL A 86 -6.72 9.75 11.40
N ASN A 87 -6.20 8.61 11.85
CA ASN A 87 -5.68 7.56 10.96
C ASN A 87 -6.77 7.13 9.97
N LEU A 88 -7.95 6.73 10.43
CA LEU A 88 -9.05 6.31 9.55
C LEU A 88 -9.43 7.40 8.55
N ALA A 89 -9.61 8.64 9.02
CA ALA A 89 -10.01 9.74 8.14
C ALA A 89 -8.96 10.03 7.05
N LYS A 90 -7.67 10.08 7.42
CA LYS A 90 -6.57 10.31 6.49
C LYS A 90 -6.39 9.15 5.51
N THR A 91 -6.44 7.93 6.02
CA THR A 91 -6.32 6.71 5.20
C THR A 91 -7.45 6.63 4.18
N ALA A 92 -8.69 6.94 4.57
CA ALA A 92 -9.83 6.98 3.65
C ALA A 92 -9.68 8.07 2.57
N GLU A 93 -9.25 9.28 2.95
CA GLU A 93 -9.00 10.38 2.00
C GLU A 93 -7.93 10.00 0.97
N LEU A 94 -6.81 9.44 1.44
CA LEU A 94 -5.68 9.07 0.60
C LEU A 94 -5.99 7.85 -0.26
N ALA A 95 -6.74 6.88 0.26
CA ALA A 95 -7.22 5.74 -0.51
C ALA A 95 -8.11 6.18 -1.68
N ALA A 96 -9.03 7.12 -1.46
CA ALA A 96 -9.83 7.70 -2.54
C ALA A 96 -8.96 8.41 -3.59
N TYR A 97 -7.98 9.21 -3.14
CA TYR A 97 -7.02 9.88 -4.01
C TYR A 97 -6.20 8.91 -4.88
N LEU A 98 -5.76 7.78 -4.31
CA LEU A 98 -4.99 6.74 -5.00
C LEU A 98 -5.87 5.92 -5.96
N GLN A 99 -7.09 5.60 -5.53
CA GLN A 99 -8.09 4.90 -6.35
C GLN A 99 -8.40 5.66 -7.64
N ASP A 100 -8.56 6.99 -7.58
CA ASP A 100 -8.79 7.82 -8.77
C ASP A 100 -7.65 7.77 -9.79
N ARG A 101 -6.48 7.27 -9.38
CA ARG A 101 -5.29 7.07 -10.20
C ARG A 101 -5.05 5.60 -10.56
N GLY A 102 -5.96 4.71 -10.17
CA GLY A 102 -5.86 3.27 -10.41
C GLY A 102 -4.80 2.58 -9.56
N ILE A 103 -4.39 3.18 -8.45
CA ILE A 103 -3.41 2.63 -7.50
C ILE A 103 -4.17 1.96 -6.36
N ALA A 104 -3.77 0.73 -6.00
CA ALA A 104 -4.34 0.03 -4.86
C ALA A 104 -3.80 0.61 -3.54
N THR A 105 -4.60 0.56 -2.49
CA THR A 105 -4.20 1.02 -1.16
C THR A 105 -4.20 -0.16 -0.21
N GLU A 106 -3.08 -0.32 0.50
CA GLU A 106 -3.01 -1.10 1.73
C GLU A 106 -3.15 -0.14 2.91
N ALA A 107 -3.94 -0.51 3.90
CA ALA A 107 -4.18 0.28 5.10
C ALA A 107 -3.64 -0.49 6.30
N GLU A 108 -3.00 0.22 7.23
CA GLU A 108 -2.52 -0.37 8.46
C GLU A 108 -3.42 -0.02 9.65
N SER A 109 -3.65 -1.01 10.51
CA SER A 109 -4.29 -0.86 11.81
C SER A 109 -3.44 -1.55 12.86
N GLY A 110 -3.44 -1.03 14.08
CA GLY A 110 -2.67 -1.57 15.20
C GLY A 110 -1.16 -1.36 15.03
N ARG A 111 -0.36 -1.81 16.00
CA ARG A 111 1.11 -1.76 15.94
C ARG A 111 1.67 -3.07 16.49
N ILE A 112 2.60 -3.68 15.76
CA ILE A 112 3.28 -4.90 16.19
C ILE A 112 4.46 -4.52 17.11
N GLU A 113 4.68 -5.30 18.18
CA GLU A 113 5.89 -5.17 19.01
C GLU A 113 7.12 -5.67 18.25
N GLY A 114 8.20 -4.89 18.22
CA GLY A 114 9.48 -5.30 17.65
C GLY A 114 10.12 -4.33 16.66
N GLY A 115 9.42 -3.26 16.30
CA GLY A 115 9.89 -2.30 15.29
C GLY A 115 9.83 -2.87 13.87
N GLU A 116 9.53 -2.02 12.91
CA GLU A 116 9.40 -2.38 11.50
C GLU A 116 10.38 -1.53 10.67
N GLU A 117 11.03 -2.13 9.67
CA GLU A 117 11.95 -1.39 8.81
C GLU A 117 11.19 -0.36 7.98
N GLY A 118 11.66 0.89 7.95
CA GLY A 118 11.02 1.96 7.17
C GLY A 118 9.95 2.76 7.91
N VAL A 119 9.59 2.35 9.14
CA VAL A 119 8.69 3.09 10.03
C VAL A 119 9.48 4.13 10.84
N MET A 120 8.94 5.34 11.00
CA MET A 120 9.50 6.36 11.90
C MET A 120 9.64 5.82 13.33
N ASP A 121 10.61 6.35 14.08
CA ASP A 121 10.83 5.93 15.47
C ASP A 121 9.55 6.10 16.31
N THR A 122 8.94 4.98 16.69
CA THR A 122 7.73 4.92 17.51
C THR A 122 8.04 4.74 18.99
N ALA A 123 9.28 4.99 19.42
CA ALA A 123 9.68 4.91 20.82
C ALA A 123 8.76 5.76 21.71
N GLY A 124 7.89 5.09 22.46
CA GLY A 124 6.94 5.72 23.39
C GLY A 124 5.46 5.48 23.08
N LEU A 125 5.13 4.85 21.96
CA LEU A 125 3.75 4.45 21.67
C LEU A 125 3.47 3.02 22.11
N GLU A 126 2.31 2.77 22.72
CA GLU A 126 1.91 1.43 23.14
C GLU A 126 1.69 0.51 21.93
N SER A 127 2.05 -0.76 22.10
CA SER A 127 1.70 -1.83 21.18
C SER A 127 0.21 -2.14 21.33
N VAL A 128 -0.50 -2.13 20.20
CA VAL A 128 -1.93 -2.44 20.19
C VAL A 128 -2.17 -3.41 19.05
N LYS A 129 -2.61 -4.63 19.38
CA LYS A 129 -3.00 -5.61 18.37
C LYS A 129 -4.31 -5.20 17.75
N THR A 130 -4.39 -5.29 16.43
CA THR A 130 -5.63 -5.04 15.68
C THR A 130 -6.72 -6.02 16.09
N THR A 131 -7.83 -5.47 16.53
CA THR A 131 -9.04 -6.26 16.81
C THR A 131 -9.81 -6.54 15.51
N VAL A 132 -10.70 -7.55 15.53
CA VAL A 132 -11.55 -7.86 14.36
C VAL A 132 -12.46 -6.67 14.01
N GLU A 133 -13.03 -6.02 15.02
CA GLU A 133 -13.91 -4.86 14.82
C GLU A 133 -13.16 -3.69 14.16
N GLU A 134 -11.89 -3.49 14.51
CA GLU A 134 -11.04 -2.48 13.86
C GLU A 134 -10.73 -2.81 12.42
N ALA A 135 -10.47 -4.08 12.11
CA ALA A 135 -10.23 -4.51 10.73
C ALA A 135 -11.48 -4.36 9.85
N GLU A 136 -12.69 -4.46 10.42
CA GLU A 136 -13.95 -4.26 9.70
C GLU A 136 -14.28 -2.78 9.45
N GLN A 137 -13.64 -1.85 10.17
CA GLN A 137 -13.82 -0.40 10.01
C GLN A 137 -12.94 0.21 8.91
N GLN A 138 -12.00 -0.56 8.34
CA GLN A 138 -11.09 -0.16 7.26
C GLN A 138 -11.59 -0.61 5.88
#